data_AF-A0A3N2MUM2-F1
#
_entry.id   AF-A0A3N2MUM2-F1
#
_cell.length_a   1.000
_cell.length_b   1.000
_cell.length_c   1.000
_cell.angle_alpha   90.00
_cell.angle_beta   90.00
_cell.angle_gamma   90.00
#
_symmetry.space_group_name_H-M   'P 1'
#
loop_
_entity.id
_entity.type
_entity.pdbx_description
1 polymer ?
#
loop_
_entity_poly.entity_id
_entity_poly.type
_entity_poly.pdbx_seq_one_letter_code
_entity_poly.pdbx_strand_id
1 'polypeptide(L)'
;MTVIEKQYMDSVININRMMRKAQDSEPDWEQRRYEIAKDMMTALINNPDVAASVACGPKPTEGVPVTLAKISLEFADALVAGLKKTQEKK
;
A
#
# COMPACT_ATOMS: atom_id res chain seq x y z
N MET A 1 14.50 -23.04 -39.08
CA MET A 1 14.42 -21.89 -38.17
C MET A 1 15.75 -21.18 -38.21
N THR A 2 15.77 -19.89 -38.55
CA THR A 2 16.98 -19.06 -38.59
C THR A 2 17.46 -18.73 -37.18
N VAL A 3 18.73 -18.32 -37.05
CA VAL A 3 19.29 -17.87 -35.76
C VAL A 3 18.49 -16.69 -35.19
N ILE A 4 18.03 -15.79 -36.06
CA ILE A 4 17.22 -14.63 -35.70
C ILE A 4 15.85 -15.06 -35.16
N GLU A 5 15.18 -16.00 -35.83
CA GLU A 5 13.90 -16.55 -35.38
C GLU A 5 14.01 -17.21 -34.00
N LYS A 6 15.12 -17.92 -33.74
CA LYS A 6 15.39 -18.55 -32.45
C LYS A 6 15.60 -17.51 -31.34
N GLN A 7 16.44 -16.50 -31.58
CA GLN A 7 16.69 -15.41 -30.62
C GLN A 7 15.43 -14.58 -30.32
N TYR A 8 14.60 -14.35 -31.34
CA TYR A 8 13.32 -13.68 -31.19
C TYR A 8 12.38 -14.49 -30.29
N MET A 9 12.24 -15.80 -30.54
CA MET A 9 11.41 -16.67 -29.71
C MET A 9 11.90 -16.75 -28.26
N ASP A 10 13.21 -16.88 -28.04
CA ASP A 10 13.78 -16.89 -26.69
C ASP A 10 13.49 -15.57 -25.94
N SER A 11 13.53 -14.44 -26.65
CA SER A 11 13.20 -13.12 -26.11
C SER A 11 11.71 -13.02 -25.72
N VAL A 12 10.81 -13.49 -26.59
CA VAL A 12 9.37 -13.51 -26.32
C VAL A 12 9.02 -14.44 -25.14
N ILE A 13 9.68 -15.59 -25.04
CA ILE A 13 9.50 -16.52 -23.90
C ILE A 13 9.94 -15.85 -22.60
N ASN A 14 11.09 -15.18 -22.61
CA ASN A 14 11.61 -14.47 -21.44
C ASN A 14 10.68 -13.33 -21.00
N ILE A 15 10.18 -12.52 -21.94
CA ILE A 15 9.22 -11.45 -21.64
C ILE A 15 7.94 -12.03 -21.02
N ASN A 16 7.38 -13.10 -21.61
CA ASN A 16 6.19 -13.76 -21.07
C ASN A 16 6.41 -14.32 -19.65
N ARG A 17 7.61 -14.82 -19.36
CA ARG A 17 7.97 -15.31 -18.03
C ARG A 17 8.11 -14.17 -17.02
N MET A 18 8.68 -13.04 -17.42
CA MET A 18 8.79 -11.84 -16.58
C MET A 18 7.41 -11.24 -16.29
N MET A 19 6.56 -11.13 -17.31
CA MET A 19 5.19 -10.61 -17.17
C MET A 19 4.35 -11.47 -16.22
N ARG A 20 4.41 -12.80 -16.35
CA ARG A 20 3.73 -13.71 -15.41
C ARG A 20 4.24 -13.54 -13.98
N LYS A 21 5.56 -13.49 -13.79
CA LYS A 21 6.14 -13.24 -12.45
C LYS A 21 5.70 -11.90 -11.85
N ALA A 22 5.55 -10.85 -12.64
CA ALA A 22 5.07 -9.55 -12.19
C ALA A 22 3.56 -9.54 -11.92
N GLN A 23 2.79 -10.39 -12.60
CA GLN A 23 1.37 -10.55 -12.36
C GLN A 23 1.09 -11.41 -11.11
N ASP A 24 1.94 -12.41 -10.87
CA ASP A 24 1.87 -13.33 -9.72
C ASP A 24 2.60 -12.78 -8.48
N SER A 25 3.38 -11.69 -8.62
CA SER A 25 4.04 -11.08 -7.47
C SER A 25 3.00 -10.44 -6.56
N GLU A 26 3.00 -10.83 -5.29
CA GLU A 26 2.18 -10.18 -4.29
C GLU A 26 2.48 -8.68 -4.23
N PRO A 27 1.47 -7.82 -3.99
CA PRO A 27 1.71 -6.41 -3.75
C PRO A 27 2.70 -6.22 -2.60
N ASP A 28 3.61 -5.26 -2.72
CA ASP A 28 4.43 -4.83 -1.58
C ASP A 28 3.52 -4.17 -0.54
N TRP A 29 3.10 -4.97 0.43
CA TRP A 29 2.15 -4.54 1.45
C TRP A 29 2.72 -3.49 2.39
N GLU A 30 4.04 -3.48 2.62
CA GLU A 30 4.66 -2.46 3.46
C GLU A 30 4.71 -1.12 2.72
N GLN A 31 5.05 -1.14 1.42
CA GLN A 31 4.95 0.06 0.59
C GLN A 31 3.50 0.60 0.56
N ARG A 32 2.51 -0.27 0.36
CA ARG A 32 1.09 0.15 0.36
C ARG A 32 0.65 0.72 1.69
N ARG A 33 1.07 0.12 2.80
CA ARG A 33 0.79 0.61 4.16
C ARG A 33 1.37 2.02 4.37
N TYR A 34 2.62 2.23 3.95
CA TYR A 34 3.27 3.54 4.04
C TYR A 34 2.55 4.61 3.21
N GLU A 35 2.18 4.29 1.96
CA GLU A 35 1.44 5.19 1.07
C GLU A 35 0.10 5.62 1.70
N ILE A 36 -0.68 4.65 2.19
CA ILE A 36 -1.98 4.92 2.83
C ILE A 36 -1.80 5.76 4.09
N ALA A 37 -0.83 5.44 4.94
CA ALA A 37 -0.59 6.19 6.17
C ALA A 37 -0.19 7.65 5.86
N LYS A 38 0.67 7.87 4.86
CA LYS A 38 1.08 9.21 4.42
C LYS A 38 -0.10 10.03 3.90
N ASP A 39 -0.97 9.42 3.10
CA ASP A 39 -2.16 10.09 2.58
C ASP A 39 -3.15 10.43 3.69
N MET A 40 -3.34 9.52 4.66
CA MET A 40 -4.17 9.79 5.83
C MET A 40 -3.61 10.92 6.69
N MET A 41 -2.29 10.96 6.93
CA MET A 41 -1.66 12.07 7.65
C MET A 41 -1.90 13.39 6.93
N THR A 42 -1.77 13.40 5.60
CA THR A 42 -2.01 14.59 4.77
C THR A 42 -3.46 15.05 4.87
N ALA A 43 -4.42 14.12 4.84
CA ALA A 43 -5.84 14.42 4.99
C ALA A 43 -6.16 14.99 6.38
N LEU A 44 -5.61 14.39 7.45
CA LEU A 44 -5.84 14.86 8.82
C LEU A 44 -5.25 16.25 9.05
N ILE A 45 -3.99 16.49 8.66
CA ILE A 45 -3.32 17.77 8.89
C ILE A 45 -4.01 18.92 8.13
N ASN A 46 -4.52 18.66 6.92
CA ASN A 46 -5.24 19.67 6.13
C ASN A 46 -6.68 19.91 6.59
N ASN A 47 -7.23 19.08 7.48
CA ASN A 47 -8.60 19.19 7.98
C ASN A 47 -8.58 19.30 9.52
N PRO A 48 -8.35 20.50 10.07
CA PRO A 48 -8.15 20.69 11.51
C PRO A 48 -9.34 20.23 12.36
N ASP A 49 -10.57 20.36 11.86
CA ASP A 49 -11.78 19.87 12.56
C ASP A 49 -11.77 18.33 12.69
N VAL A 50 -11.36 17.65 11.61
CA VAL A 50 -11.21 16.19 11.61
C VAL A 50 -10.04 15.80 12.50
N ALA A 51 -8.87 16.42 12.35
CA ALA A 51 -7.71 16.16 13.22
C ALA A 51 -8.05 16.35 14.70
N ALA A 52 -8.76 17.41 15.06
CA ALA A 52 -9.22 17.65 16.43
C ALA A 52 -10.20 16.54 16.87
N SER A 53 -11.14 16.14 16.02
CA SER A 53 -12.09 15.07 16.35
C SER A 53 -11.43 13.70 16.58
N VAL A 54 -10.37 13.37 15.83
CA VAL A 54 -9.69 12.07 15.96
C VAL A 54 -8.57 12.11 17.00
N ALA A 55 -7.89 13.26 17.21
CA ALA A 55 -6.81 13.40 18.19
C ALA A 55 -7.31 13.67 19.63
N CYS A 56 -8.48 14.29 19.80
CA CYS A 56 -9.04 14.62 21.11
C CYS A 56 -9.87 13.48 21.70
N GLY A 57 -9.21 12.38 22.05
CA GLY A 57 -9.73 11.46 23.09
C GLY A 57 -9.66 12.11 24.49
N PRO A 58 -10.29 11.54 25.52
CA PRO A 58 -10.43 12.16 26.85
C PRO A 58 -9.10 12.49 27.56
N LYS A 59 -7.96 11.95 27.10
CA LYS A 59 -6.61 12.34 27.50
C LYS A 59 -5.65 12.18 26.31
N PRO A 60 -4.99 13.25 25.83
CA PRO A 60 -3.84 13.11 24.96
C PRO A 60 -2.70 12.54 25.80
N THR A 61 -2.36 11.27 25.59
CA THR A 61 -1.22 10.62 26.26
C THR A 61 0.12 11.13 25.72
N GLU A 62 0.12 11.75 24.53
CA GLU A 62 1.27 12.23 23.76
C GLU A 62 0.94 13.53 23.01
N GLY A 63 1.95 14.16 22.40
CA GLY A 63 1.75 15.36 21.58
C GLY A 63 0.96 15.07 20.29
N VAL A 64 0.16 16.06 19.85
CA VAL A 64 -0.74 15.99 18.68
C VAL A 64 -0.08 15.36 17.43
N PRO A 65 1.18 15.71 17.04
CA PRO A 65 1.80 15.11 15.86
C PRO A 65 1.98 13.58 15.97
N VAL A 66 2.33 13.08 17.15
CA VAL A 66 2.55 11.64 17.39
C VAL A 66 1.22 10.89 17.34
N THR A 67 0.17 11.47 17.94
CA THR A 67 -1.18 10.91 17.91
C THR A 67 -1.69 10.78 16.47
N LEU A 68 -1.54 11.83 15.65
CA LEU A 68 -1.97 11.80 14.24
C LEU A 68 -1.21 10.77 13.41
N ALA A 69 0.10 10.61 13.64
CA ALA A 69 0.90 9.60 12.97
C ALA A 69 0.41 8.18 13.32
N LYS A 70 0.16 7.89 14.61
CA LYS A 70 -0.35 6.59 15.06
C LYS A 70 -1.73 6.27 14.48
N ILE A 71 -2.66 7.22 14.54
CA ILE A 71 -3.99 7.09 13.93
C ILE A 71 -3.87 6.74 12.44
N SER A 72 -2.99 7.42 11.72
CA SER A 72 -2.81 7.18 10.28
C SER A 72 -2.28 5.79 9.97
N LEU A 73 -1.39 5.25 10.82
CA LEU A 73 -0.93 3.87 10.74
C LEU A 73 -2.07 2.88 11.02
N GLU A 74 -2.91 3.14 12.02
CA GLU A 74 -4.07 2.30 12.35
C GLU A 74 -5.07 2.21 11.18
N PHE A 75 -5.34 3.33 10.51
CA PHE A 75 -6.15 3.34 9.29
C PHE A 75 -5.51 2.51 8.17
N ALA A 76 -4.19 2.65 7.97
CA ALA A 76 -3.47 1.88 6.97
C ALA A 76 -3.51 0.37 7.25
N ASP A 77 -3.32 -0.02 8.51
CA ASP A 77 -3.37 -1.42 8.95
C ASP A 77 -4.78 -2.02 8.74
N ALA A 78 -5.83 -1.28 9.08
CA ALA A 78 -7.21 -1.71 8.87
C ALA A 78 -7.54 -1.89 7.38
N LEU A 79 -7.10 -0.96 6.52
CA LEU A 79 -7.33 -1.03 5.07
C LEU A 79 -6.57 -2.19 4.43
N VAL A 80 -5.28 -2.35 4.75
CA VAL A 80 -4.47 -3.46 4.25
C VAL A 80 -5.06 -4.81 4.67
N ALA A 81 -5.50 -4.94 5.92
CA ALA A 81 -6.15 -6.16 6.40
C ALA A 81 -7.43 -6.49 5.61
N GLY A 82 -8.23 -5.48 5.25
CA GLY A 82 -9.43 -5.65 4.41
C GLY A 82 -9.08 -6.07 2.97
N LEU A 83 -8.04 -5.48 2.38
CA LEU A 83 -7.59 -5.80 1.03
C LEU A 83 -7.04 -7.22 0.93
N LYS A 84 -6.22 -7.66 1.89
CA LYS A 84 -5.67 -9.02 1.94
C LYS A 84 -6.78 -10.09 1.98
N LYS A 85 -7.79 -9.90 2.83
CA LYS A 85 -8.97 -10.80 2.91
C LYS A 85 -9.75 -10.91 1.61
N THR A 86 -9.70 -9.89 0.76
CA THR A 86 -10.39 -9.88 -0.54
C THR A 86 -9.59 -10.63 -1.60
N GLN A 87 -8.26 -10.64 -1.49
CA GLN A 87 -7.38 -11.39 -2.40
C GLN A 87 -7.41 -12.90 -2.11
N GLU A 88 -7.52 -13.31 -0.85
CA GLU A 88 -7.67 -14.73 -0.46
C GLU A 88 -8.95 -15.40 -0.98
N LYS A 89 -9.95 -14.60 -1.39
CA LYS A 89 -11.25 -15.09 -1.90
C LYS A 89 -11.33 -15.16 -3.43
N LYS A 90 -10.30 -14.72 -4.15
CA LYS A 90 -10.20 -14.80 -5.61
C LYS A 90 -9.46 -16.05 -6.05
#